data_AF-Q3A9Y8-F1
#
_entry.id   AF-Q3A9Y8-F1
#
_cell.length_a   1.000
_cell.length_b   1.000
_cell.length_c   1.000
_cell.angle_alpha   90.00
_cell.angle_beta   90.00
_cell.angle_gamma   90.00
#
_symmetry.space_group_name_H-M   'P 1'
#
loop_
_entity.id
_entity.type
_entity.pdbx_description
1 polymer ?
#
loop_
_entity_poly.entity_id
_entity_poly.type
_entity_poly.pdbx_seq_one_letter_code
_entity_poly.pdbx_strand_id
1 'polypeptide(L)'
;MFNAVRYLLWIEYLIHLVAVFMLVAAVGGIVLSTLTGFSITKNVLLLIGNALLIMIIKEVLWTVIKFFKKERFSIASFIMIGIISAIRQNLFVEAQISLNKSHGWDPLLEIGTNTLIIFVLSVAYYIVKKAEACSND
;
A
#
# COMPACT_ATOMS: atom_id res chain seq x y z
N MET A 1 26.66 -15.93 -3.13
CA MET A 1 25.21 -15.82 -2.77
C MET A 1 24.96 -15.26 -1.35
N PHE A 2 25.84 -15.49 -0.36
CA PHE A 2 25.64 -15.04 1.03
C PHE A 2 25.69 -13.51 1.25
N ASN A 3 26.57 -12.79 0.53
CA ASN A 3 26.68 -11.33 0.70
C ASN A 3 25.49 -10.56 0.13
N ALA A 4 24.94 -10.95 -1.02
CA ALA A 4 23.77 -10.29 -1.60
C ALA A 4 22.52 -10.39 -0.71
N VAL A 5 22.30 -11.53 -0.07
CA VAL A 5 21.20 -11.73 0.88
C VAL A 5 21.43 -10.90 2.15
N ARG A 6 22.68 -10.80 2.61
CA ARG A 6 23.02 -10.00 3.79
C ARG A 6 22.84 -8.49 3.55
N TYR A 7 23.21 -7.98 2.37
CA TYR A 7 22.95 -6.59 2.00
C TYR A 7 21.45 -6.30 1.84
N LEU A 8 20.69 -7.23 1.28
CA LEU A 8 19.24 -7.11 1.16
C LEU A 8 18.57 -7.01 2.54
N LEU A 9 18.93 -7.90 3.48
CA LEU A 9 18.39 -7.88 4.84
C LEU A 9 18.71 -6.57 5.57
N TRP A 10 19.89 -5.99 5.34
CA TRP A 10 20.29 -4.74 5.96
C TRP A 10 19.46 -3.55 5.42
N ILE A 11 19.24 -3.52 4.11
CA ILE A 11 18.38 -2.53 3.45
C ILE A 11 16.93 -2.66 3.94
N GLU A 12 16.40 -3.88 4.03
CA GLU A 12 15.04 -4.10 4.52
C GLU A 12 14.84 -3.66 5.97
N TYR A 13 15.85 -3.89 6.82
CA TYR A 13 15.83 -3.44 8.20
C TYR A 13 15.82 -1.91 8.28
N LEU A 14 16.66 -1.24 7.49
CA LEU A 14 16.71 0.22 7.40
C LEU A 14 15.36 0.80 6.97
N ILE A 15 14.77 0.25 5.90
CA ILE A 15 13.47 0.67 5.37
C ILE A 15 12.38 0.50 6.43
N HIS A 16 12.38 -0.61 7.14
CA HIS A 16 11.39 -0.87 8.18
C HIS A 16 11.54 0.08 9.38
N LEU A 17 12.78 0.36 9.79
CA LEU A 17 13.08 1.31 10.85
C LEU A 17 12.56 2.72 10.50
N VAL A 18 12.78 3.19 9.27
CA VAL A 18 12.27 4.48 8.79
C VAL A 18 10.74 4.51 8.79
N ALA A 19 10.08 3.46 8.30
CA ALA A 19 8.61 3.39 8.28
C ALA A 19 8.02 3.41 9.71
N VAL A 20 8.62 2.67 10.65
CA VAL A 20 8.22 2.68 12.07
C VAL A 20 8.41 4.07 12.66
N PHE A 21 9.55 4.73 12.39
CA PHE A 21 9.80 6.08 12.87
C PHE A 21 8.76 7.08 12.36
N MET A 22 8.39 7.02 11.07
CA MET A 22 7.33 7.86 10.51
C MET A 22 5.96 7.59 11.15
N LEU A 23 5.61 6.33 11.42
CA LEU A 23 4.35 6.01 12.10
C LEU A 23 4.33 6.51 13.55
N VAL A 24 5.43 6.35 14.29
CA VAL A 24 5.54 6.88 15.65
C VAL A 24 5.43 8.41 15.66
N ALA A 25 6.08 9.08 14.71
CA ALA A 25 5.97 10.54 14.55
C ALA A 25 4.54 10.97 14.20
N ALA A 26 3.84 10.22 13.35
CA ALA A 26 2.43 10.48 13.02
C ALA A 26 1.53 10.33 14.26
N VAL A 27 1.67 9.24 15.02
CA VAL A 27 0.91 9.03 16.27
C VAL A 27 1.22 10.11 17.29
N GLY A 28 2.49 10.46 17.47
CA GLY A 28 2.91 11.56 18.34
C GLY A 28 2.30 12.90 17.92
N GLY A 29 2.24 13.16 16.60
CA GLY A 29 1.57 14.32 16.03
C GLY A 29 0.06 14.38 16.32
N ILE A 30 -0.63 13.24 16.28
CA ILE A 30 -2.07 13.13 16.62
C ILE A 30 -2.31 13.40 18.11
N VAL A 31 -1.46 12.84 18.98
CA VAL A 31 -1.57 13.05 20.43
C VAL A 31 -1.31 14.52 20.76
N LEU A 32 -0.25 15.10 20.19
CA LEU A 32 0.08 16.52 20.39
C LEU A 32 -0.99 17.46 19.84
N SER A 33 -1.55 17.17 18.65
CA SER A 33 -2.63 18.00 18.08
C SER A 33 -3.89 17.97 18.94
N THR A 34 -4.20 16.82 19.55
CA THR A 34 -5.33 16.67 20.48
C THR A 34 -5.10 17.45 21.78
N LEU A 35 -3.87 17.50 22.27
CA LEU A 35 -3.52 18.19 23.52
C LEU A 35 -3.34 19.70 23.35
N THR A 36 -2.82 20.15 22.21
CA THR A 36 -2.51 21.57 21.94
C THR A 36 -3.58 22.29 21.11
N GLY A 37 -4.56 21.56 20.57
CA GLY A 37 -5.62 22.10 19.71
C GLY A 37 -5.15 22.56 18.33
N PHE A 38 -3.86 22.35 17.99
CA PHE A 38 -3.30 22.76 16.70
C PHE A 38 -3.59 21.69 15.64
N SER A 39 -4.24 22.08 14.54
CA SER A 39 -4.72 21.14 13.52
C SER A 39 -3.61 20.74 12.54
N ILE A 40 -2.83 19.71 12.88
CA ILE A 40 -1.72 19.15 12.06
C ILE A 40 -2.20 17.98 11.15
N THR A 41 -3.52 17.83 11.01
CA THR A 41 -4.16 16.64 10.43
C THR A 41 -3.68 16.28 9.02
N LYS A 42 -3.41 17.28 8.16
CA LYS A 42 -2.92 17.05 6.79
C LYS A 42 -1.49 16.51 6.77
N ASN A 43 -0.60 17.01 7.63
CA ASN A 43 0.79 16.57 7.68
C ASN A 43 0.90 15.15 8.26
N VAL A 44 0.08 14.82 9.26
CA VAL A 44 -0.01 13.47 9.83
C VAL A 44 -0.42 12.47 8.77
N LEU A 45 -1.45 12.77 7.97
CA LEU A 45 -1.92 11.87 6.93
C LEU A 45 -0.87 11.65 5.84
N LEU A 46 -0.16 12.70 5.44
CA LEU A 46 0.93 12.61 4.48
C LEU A 46 2.08 11.75 5.04
N LEU A 47 2.41 11.88 6.33
CA LEU A 47 3.37 11.00 7.01
C LEU A 47 2.94 9.53 6.97
N ILE A 48 1.68 9.24 7.30
CA ILE A 48 1.12 7.88 7.28
C ILE A 48 1.15 7.32 5.86
N GLY A 49 0.74 8.12 4.87
CA GLY A 49 0.79 7.76 3.46
C GLY A 49 2.19 7.37 2.99
N ASN A 50 3.20 8.18 3.36
CA ASN A 50 4.60 7.88 3.04
C ASN A 50 5.11 6.63 3.75
N ALA A 51 4.76 6.43 5.03
CA ALA A 51 5.15 5.25 5.78
C ALA A 51 4.55 3.96 5.18
N LEU A 52 3.26 4.00 4.83
CA LEU A 52 2.57 2.91 4.13
C LEU A 52 3.21 2.67 2.76
N LEU A 53 3.45 3.70 1.96
CA LEU A 53 4.08 3.59 0.64
C LEU A 53 5.43 2.87 0.75
N ILE A 54 6.26 3.26 1.71
CA ILE A 54 7.55 2.61 1.99
C ILE A 54 7.34 1.14 2.37
N MET A 55 6.36 0.85 3.23
CA MET A 55 6.03 -0.50 3.67
C MET A 55 5.59 -1.39 2.49
N ILE A 56 4.75 -0.90 1.58
CA ILE A 56 4.38 -1.70 0.41
C ILE A 56 5.54 -1.80 -0.59
N ILE A 57 6.35 -0.75 -0.81
CA ILE A 57 7.55 -0.91 -1.64
C ILE A 57 8.41 -2.05 -1.10
N LYS A 58 8.63 -2.12 0.21
CA LYS A 58 9.32 -3.24 0.86
C LYS A 58 8.63 -4.59 0.59
N GLU A 59 7.32 -4.66 0.80
CA GLU A 59 6.54 -5.88 0.62
C GLU A 59 6.61 -6.39 -0.84
N VAL A 60 6.48 -5.48 -1.81
CA VAL A 60 6.59 -5.77 -3.24
C VAL A 60 8.01 -6.18 -3.59
N LEU A 61 9.03 -5.47 -3.10
CA LEU A 61 10.43 -5.79 -3.36
C LEU A 61 10.77 -7.19 -2.87
N TRP A 62 10.38 -7.53 -1.64
CA TRP A 62 10.57 -8.87 -1.08
C TRP A 62 9.85 -9.94 -1.89
N THR A 63 8.61 -9.67 -2.30
CA THR A 63 7.82 -10.58 -3.13
C THR A 63 8.48 -10.80 -4.50
N VAL A 64 8.96 -9.73 -5.14
CA VAL A 64 9.68 -9.78 -6.42
C VAL A 64 10.99 -10.55 -6.27
N ILE A 65 11.76 -10.34 -5.21
CA ILE A 65 13.01 -11.08 -4.98
C ILE A 65 12.73 -12.57 -4.73
N LYS A 66 11.69 -12.88 -3.96
CA LYS A 66 11.24 -14.26 -3.72
C LYS A 66 10.76 -14.93 -5.00
N PHE A 67 10.15 -14.17 -5.90
CA PHE A 67 9.74 -14.60 -7.24
C PHE A 67 10.95 -14.89 -8.13
N PHE A 68 11.91 -13.96 -8.25
CA PHE A 68 13.13 -14.17 -9.04
C PHE A 68 13.96 -15.37 -8.55
N LYS A 69 13.89 -15.70 -7.25
CA LYS A 69 14.53 -16.89 -6.68
C LYS A 69 13.83 -18.22 -7.01
N LYS A 70 12.56 -18.19 -7.43
CA LYS A 70 11.80 -19.38 -7.87
C LYS A 70 11.62 -19.27 -9.39
N GLU A 71 12.45 -19.97 -10.16
CA GLU A 71 12.54 -19.94 -11.64
C GLU A 71 11.24 -20.20 -12.45
N ARG A 72 10.08 -20.37 -11.83
CA ARG A 72 8.82 -20.60 -12.53
C ARG A 72 8.01 -19.31 -12.50
N PHE A 73 7.90 -18.65 -13.66
CA PHE A 73 7.01 -17.52 -13.91
C PHE A 73 5.57 -17.89 -13.47
N SER A 74 5.24 -17.63 -12.22
CA SER A 74 3.91 -17.86 -11.65
C SER A 74 3.12 -16.56 -11.78
N ILE A 75 2.24 -16.52 -12.78
CA ILE A 75 1.30 -15.43 -13.05
C ILE A 75 0.52 -15.04 -11.78
N ALA A 76 0.13 -16.04 -10.96
CA ALA A 76 -0.42 -15.84 -9.63
C ALA A 76 0.37 -14.87 -8.71
N SER A 77 1.71 -14.92 -8.69
CA SER A 77 2.52 -14.00 -7.85
C SER A 77 2.50 -12.56 -8.37
N PHE A 78 2.49 -12.37 -9.70
CA PHE A 78 2.39 -11.04 -10.31
C PHE A 78 1.05 -10.38 -9.99
N ILE A 79 -0.02 -11.17 -10.03
CA ILE A 79 -1.37 -10.71 -9.76
C ILE A 79 -1.56 -10.37 -8.28
N MET A 80 -0.97 -11.16 -7.38
CA MET A 80 -1.01 -10.89 -5.95
C MET A 80 -0.34 -9.54 -5.61
N ILE A 81 0.76 -9.20 -6.27
CA ILE A 81 1.40 -7.87 -6.16
C ILE A 81 0.45 -6.77 -6.63
N GLY A 82 -0.22 -6.98 -7.77
CA GLY A 82 -1.21 -6.03 -8.30
C GLY A 82 -2.36 -5.74 -7.32
N ILE A 83 -2.88 -6.77 -6.67
CA ILE A 83 -3.95 -6.63 -5.65
C ILE A 83 -3.45 -5.83 -4.44
N ILE A 84 -2.29 -6.19 -3.88
CA ILE A 84 -1.75 -5.50 -2.69
C ILE A 84 -1.53 -4.00 -2.98
N SER A 85 -1.03 -3.66 -4.17
CA SER A 85 -0.85 -2.27 -4.58
C SER A 85 -2.18 -1.51 -4.72
N ALA A 86 -3.20 -2.15 -5.29
CA ALA A 86 -4.53 -1.58 -5.44
C ALA A 86 -5.23 -1.32 -4.10
N ILE A 87 -5.21 -2.31 -3.19
CA ILE A 87 -5.81 -2.19 -1.85
C ILE A 87 -5.18 -1.04 -1.06
N ARG A 88 -3.84 -0.92 -1.08
CA ARG A 88 -3.15 0.21 -0.42
C ARG A 88 -3.64 1.55 -0.95
N GLN A 89 -3.66 1.72 -2.27
CA GLN A 89 -4.06 2.99 -2.87
C GLN A 89 -5.48 3.36 -2.46
N ASN A 90 -6.38 2.37 -2.39
CA ASN A 90 -7.73 2.61 -1.91
C ASN A 90 -7.76 3.15 -0.47
N LEU A 91 -7.12 2.45 0.46
CA LEU A 91 -7.10 2.85 1.88
C LEU A 91 -6.55 4.28 2.07
N PHE A 92 -5.53 4.65 1.30
CA PHE A 92 -4.97 6.00 1.36
C PHE A 92 -5.94 7.07 0.82
N VAL A 93 -6.63 6.78 -0.28
CA VAL A 93 -7.63 7.70 -0.86
C VAL A 93 -8.83 7.87 0.07
N GLU A 94 -9.35 6.78 0.65
CA GLU A 94 -10.45 6.84 1.63
C GLU A 94 -10.08 7.67 2.87
N ALA A 95 -8.85 7.51 3.39
CA ALA A 95 -8.37 8.27 4.54
C ALA A 95 -8.26 9.78 4.24
N GLN A 96 -7.84 10.16 3.03
CA GLN A 96 -7.81 11.56 2.59
C GLN A 96 -9.20 12.18 2.54
N ILE A 97 -10.17 11.45 2.01
CA ILE A 97 -11.55 11.92 1.85
C ILE A 97 -12.22 12.09 3.22
N SER A 98 -12.02 11.14 4.13
CA SER A 98 -12.54 11.20 5.50
C SER A 98 -12.07 12.44 6.26
N LEU A 99 -10.82 12.86 6.05
CA LEU A 99 -10.22 14.01 6.73
C LEU A 99 -10.53 15.35 6.08
N ASN A 100 -10.71 15.39 4.77
CA ASN A 100 -10.95 16.65 4.07
C ASN A 100 -12.41 17.13 4.17
N LYS A 101 -13.32 16.34 4.79
CA LYS A 101 -14.73 16.67 5.14
C LYS A 101 -15.37 17.66 4.16
N SER A 102 -15.17 17.41 2.87
CA SER A 102 -15.56 18.34 1.82
C SER A 102 -17.07 18.15 1.65
N HIS A 103 -17.84 19.15 2.06
CA HIS A 103 -19.30 19.15 1.98
C HIS A 103 -19.78 19.60 0.57
N GLY A 104 -19.16 19.08 -0.48
CA GLY A 104 -19.47 19.37 -1.87
C GLY A 104 -19.84 18.10 -2.66
N TRP A 105 -20.17 18.27 -3.94
CA TRP A 105 -20.44 17.16 -4.87
C TRP A 105 -19.14 16.56 -5.46
N ASP A 106 -18.03 17.30 -5.42
CA ASP A 106 -16.72 16.87 -5.93
C ASP A 106 -16.13 15.62 -5.23
N PRO A 107 -16.23 15.46 -3.89
CA PRO A 107 -15.71 14.28 -3.20
C PRO A 107 -16.47 13.02 -3.55
N LEU A 108 -17.77 13.11 -3.88
CA LEU A 108 -18.56 11.94 -4.28
C LEU A 108 -18.08 11.37 -5.62
N LEU A 109 -17.67 12.24 -6.55
CA LEU A 109 -17.06 11.85 -7.82
C LEU A 109 -15.65 11.25 -7.62
N GLU A 110 -14.88 11.81 -6.69
CA GLU A 110 -13.54 11.31 -6.37
C GLU A 110 -13.58 9.93 -5.67
N ILE A 111 -14.49 9.74 -4.69
CA ILE A 111 -14.77 8.43 -4.08
C ILE A 111 -15.28 7.46 -5.15
N GLY A 112 -16.27 7.87 -5.95
CA GLY A 112 -16.88 7.02 -6.98
C GLY A 112 -15.86 6.53 -8.00
N THR A 113 -14.92 7.39 -8.40
CA THR A 113 -13.83 7.03 -9.32
C THR A 113 -12.88 6.02 -8.67
N ASN A 114 -12.50 6.23 -7.41
CA ASN A 114 -11.63 5.30 -6.69
C ASN A 114 -12.32 3.93 -6.45
N THR A 115 -13.60 3.92 -6.07
CA THR A 115 -14.43 2.70 -5.96
C THR A 115 -14.52 1.96 -7.29
N LEU A 116 -14.71 2.68 -8.40
CA LEU A 116 -14.77 2.10 -9.74
C LEU A 116 -13.45 1.47 -10.15
N ILE A 117 -12.30 2.09 -9.83
CA ILE A 117 -10.97 1.54 -10.06
C ILE A 117 -10.80 0.19 -9.34
N ILE A 118 -11.21 0.10 -8.07
CA ILE A 118 -11.10 -1.14 -7.27
C ILE A 118 -12.03 -2.23 -7.80
N PHE A 119 -13.23 -1.86 -8.25
CA PHE A 119 -14.17 -2.79 -8.86
C PHE A 119 -13.61 -3.40 -10.15
N VAL A 120 -13.04 -2.57 -11.03
CA VAL A 120 -12.38 -3.03 -12.28
C VAL A 120 -11.20 -3.96 -11.97
N LEU A 121 -10.36 -3.61 -10.99
CA LEU A 121 -9.24 -4.44 -10.54
C LEU A 121 -9.68 -5.78 -9.94
N SER A 122 -10.78 -5.80 -9.17
CA SER A 122 -11.35 -7.04 -8.63
C SER A 122 -11.89 -7.96 -9.72
N VAL A 123 -12.57 -7.40 -10.73
CA VAL A 123 -13.09 -8.17 -11.88
C VAL A 123 -11.92 -8.74 -12.70
N ALA A 124 -10.89 -7.94 -12.98
CA ALA A 124 -9.68 -8.40 -13.66
C ALA A 124 -9.00 -9.55 -12.89
N TYR A 125 -8.90 -9.44 -11.56
CA TYR A 125 -8.37 -10.51 -10.72
C TYR A 125 -9.18 -11.81 -10.84
N TYR A 126 -10.51 -11.70 -10.79
CA TYR A 126 -11.39 -12.85 -10.88
C TYR A 126 -11.27 -13.58 -12.22
N ILE A 127 -11.16 -12.84 -13.32
CA ILE A 127 -10.98 -13.40 -14.67
C ILE A 127 -9.67 -14.19 -14.76
N VAL A 128 -8.56 -13.64 -14.27
CA VAL A 128 -7.28 -14.35 -14.38
C VAL A 128 -7.21 -15.56 -13.45
N LYS A 129 -7.77 -15.48 -12.24
CA LYS A 129 -7.86 -16.64 -11.35
C LYS A 129 -8.68 -17.77 -11.98
N LYS A 130 -9.76 -17.43 -12.70
CA LYS A 130 -10.58 -18.41 -13.42
C LYS A 130 -9.85 -18.99 -14.64
N ALA A 131 -9.04 -18.20 -15.34
CA ALA A 131 -8.22 -18.67 -16.45
C ALA A 131 -7.11 -19.64 -16.00
N GLU A 132 -6.46 -19.37 -14.86
CA GLU A 132 -5.48 -20.30 -14.27
C GLU A 132 -6.13 -21.60 -13.79
N ALA A 133 -7.39 -21.56 -13.32
CA ALA A 133 -8.14 -22.74 -12.92
C ALA A 133 -8.52 -23.66 -14.10
N CYS A 134 -8.78 -23.11 -15.29
CA CYS A 134 -9.04 -23.88 -16.51
C CYS A 134 -7.78 -24.38 -17.23
N SER A 135 -6.58 -23.92 -16.86
CA SER A 135 -5.32 -24.37 -17.46
C SER A 135 -4.69 -25.57 -16.74
N ASN A 136 -5.33 -26.08 -15.68
CA ASN A 136 -4.83 -27.15 -14.82
C ASN A 136 -5.69 -28.44 -14.91
N ASP A 137 -6.57 -28.52 -15.90
CA ASP A 137 -7.21 -29.73 -16.44
C ASP A 137 -6.60 -30.02 -17.83
#